data_AF-A0A9C9N7R8-F1
#
_entry.id   AF-A0A9C9N7R8-F1
#
_cell.length_a   1.000
_cell.length_b   1.000
_cell.length_c   1.000
_cell.angle_alpha   90.00
_cell.angle_beta   90.00
_cell.angle_gamma   90.00
#
_symmetry.space_group_name_H-M   'P 1'
#
loop_
_entity.id
_entity.type
_entity.pdbx_description
1 polymer ?
#
loop_
_entity_poly.entity_id
_entity_poly.type
_entity_poly.pdbx_seq_one_letter_code
_entity_poly.pdbx_strand_id
1 'polypeptide(L)'
;MRLSRVALVVALGMVALTGCGQTEQTVMLNPTQTGPENLTGEPTPPPMPEGKTVVADGQLESPYPSLALSFGGGVSGQVLTITAKPGDVVRAGELLAELDDADLR
;
A
#
# COMPACT_ATOMS: atom_id res chain seq x y z
N MET A 1 -34.58 -28.91 -4.88
CA MET A 1 -33.34 -28.23 -5.34
C MET A 1 -33.32 -26.71 -5.07
N ARG A 2 -34.44 -25.97 -5.18
CA ARG A 2 -34.44 -24.50 -4.95
C ARG A 2 -34.22 -24.11 -3.48
N LEU A 3 -34.79 -24.86 -2.53
CA LEU A 3 -34.62 -24.60 -1.09
C LEU A 3 -33.17 -24.76 -0.61
N SER A 4 -32.41 -25.71 -1.18
CA SER A 4 -31.01 -25.95 -0.86
C SER A 4 -30.08 -24.83 -1.34
N ARG A 5 -30.40 -24.20 -2.49
CA ARG A 5 -29.64 -23.04 -2.99
C ARG A 5 -29.90 -21.79 -2.16
N VAL A 6 -31.14 -21.58 -1.70
CA VAL A 6 -31.48 -20.46 -0.80
C VAL A 6 -30.78 -20.61 0.54
N ALA A 7 -30.78 -21.82 1.12
CA ALA A 7 -30.05 -22.10 2.36
C ALA A 7 -28.53 -21.83 2.24
N LEU A 8 -27.94 -22.19 1.10
CA LEU A 8 -26.52 -21.94 0.83
C LEU A 8 -26.20 -20.44 0.71
N VAL A 9 -27.06 -19.66 0.05
CA VAL A 9 -26.88 -18.20 -0.09
C VAL A 9 -27.05 -17.49 1.25
N VAL A 10 -28.02 -17.91 2.07
CA VAL A 10 -28.21 -17.35 3.42
C VAL A 10 -27.03 -17.68 4.33
N ALA A 11 -26.51 -18.91 4.25
CA ALA A 11 -25.32 -19.31 5.01
C ALA A 11 -24.07 -18.51 4.61
N LEU A 12 -23.85 -18.28 3.31
CA LEU A 12 -22.72 -17.46 2.84
C LEU A 12 -22.85 -15.99 3.28
N GLY A 13 -24.07 -15.45 3.29
CA GLY A 13 -24.33 -14.07 3.71
C GLY A 13 -24.04 -13.84 5.20
N MET A 14 -24.35 -14.82 6.07
CA MET A 14 -24.06 -14.70 7.50
C MET A 14 -22.56 -14.71 7.83
N VAL A 15 -21.74 -15.43 7.05
CA VAL A 15 -20.28 -15.49 7.28
C VAL A 15 -19.57 -14.17 6.94
N ALA A 16 -20.14 -13.36 6.04
CA ALA A 16 -19.58 -12.06 5.66
C ALA A 16 -19.73 -10.96 6.73
N LEU A 17 -20.65 -11.11 7.68
CA LEU A 17 -20.96 -10.10 8.70
C LEU A 17 -20.10 -10.22 9.98
N THR A 18 -19.28 -11.27 10.11
CA THR A 18 -18.42 -11.50 11.29
C THR A 18 -16.95 -11.08 11.07
N GLY A 19 -16.68 -10.27 10.04
CA GLY A 19 -15.36 -9.71 9.74
C GLY A 19 -14.95 -8.58 10.67
N CYS A 20 -14.33 -8.97 11.79
CA CYS A 20 -13.36 -8.27 12.65
C CYS A 20 -13.46 -6.74 12.83
N GLY A 21 -13.91 -6.35 14.02
CA GLY A 21 -13.68 -5.03 14.59
C GLY A 21 -12.20 -4.72 14.77
N GLN A 22 -11.78 -3.58 14.20
CA GLN A 22 -10.54 -2.91 14.55
C GLN A 22 -10.77 -2.11 15.82
N THR A 23 -10.26 -2.63 16.94
CA THR A 23 -10.19 -1.87 18.19
C THR A 23 -9.06 -0.85 18.03
N GLU A 24 -9.41 0.41 17.79
CA GLU A 24 -8.46 1.51 17.84
C GLU A 24 -7.90 1.59 19.26
N GLN A 25 -6.63 1.20 19.41
CA GLN A 25 -5.92 1.31 20.66
C GLN A 25 -5.51 2.77 20.84
N THR A 26 -6.44 3.57 21.33
CA THR A 26 -6.16 4.95 21.77
C THR A 26 -5.14 4.87 22.90
N VAL A 27 -3.90 5.22 22.60
CA VAL A 27 -2.86 5.44 23.61
C VAL A 27 -3.31 6.65 24.43
N MET A 28 -3.95 6.37 25.55
CA MET A 28 -4.31 7.36 26.54
C MET A 28 -3.01 7.85 27.18
N LEU A 29 -2.51 8.99 26.72
CA LEU A 29 -1.46 9.72 27.42
C LEU A 29 -2.05 10.16 28.76
N ASN A 30 -1.81 9.37 29.80
CA ASN A 30 -2.18 9.70 31.16
C ASN A 30 -1.21 10.78 31.68
N PRO A 31 -1.63 12.04 31.91
CA PRO A 31 -0.78 13.00 32.59
C PRO A 31 -0.88 12.68 34.08
N THR A 32 0.04 11.85 34.57
CA THR A 32 0.14 11.57 36.01
C THR A 32 0.79 12.76 36.72
N GLN A 33 -0.01 13.33 37.63
CA GLN A 33 0.34 14.02 38.87
C GLN A 33 1.24 15.26 38.80
N THR A 34 0.59 16.40 38.94
CA THR A 34 1.13 17.58 39.64
C THR A 34 1.30 17.23 41.12
N GLY A 35 2.49 16.77 41.51
CA GLY A 35 2.96 16.72 42.91
C GLY A 35 3.85 17.94 43.21
N PRO A 36 3.94 18.39 44.47
CA PRO A 36 4.60 19.65 44.82
C PRO A 36 6.08 19.65 44.44
N GLU A 37 6.51 20.71 43.77
CA GLU A 37 7.88 20.98 43.35
C GLU A 37 8.83 20.96 44.55
N ASN A 38 9.47 19.81 44.78
CA ASN A 38 10.65 19.73 45.62
C ASN A 38 11.81 20.34 44.83
N LEU A 39 12.17 21.59 45.12
CA LEU A 39 13.28 22.35 44.51
C LEU A 39 14.66 21.78 44.90
N THR A 40 14.86 20.49 44.70
CA THR A 40 16.19 19.89 44.71
C THR A 40 16.63 19.84 43.27
N GLY A 41 17.50 20.76 42.87
CA GLY A 41 17.96 20.90 41.48
C GLY A 41 18.37 19.55 40.91
N GLU A 42 17.63 19.10 39.89
CA GLU A 42 17.99 17.92 39.11
C GLU A 42 19.36 18.17 38.48
N PRO A 43 20.31 17.23 38.54
CA PRO A 43 21.64 17.43 37.99
C PRO A 43 21.52 17.73 36.50
N THR A 44 22.02 18.91 36.07
CA THR A 44 22.09 19.27 34.66
C THR A 44 22.86 18.17 33.92
N PRO A 45 22.25 17.51 32.92
CA PRO A 45 22.94 16.50 32.15
C PRO A 45 24.20 17.10 31.50
N PRO A 46 25.29 16.33 31.38
CA PRO A 46 26.51 16.80 30.73
C PRO A 46 26.19 17.24 29.30
N PRO A 47 26.91 18.25 28.76
CA PRO A 47 26.71 18.70 27.39
C PRO A 47 26.89 17.50 26.44
N MET A 48 25.91 17.28 25.57
CA MET A 48 26.03 16.25 24.53
C MET A 48 27.25 16.60 23.64
N PRO A 49 28.10 15.62 23.30
CA PRO A 49 29.16 15.85 22.35
C PRO A 49 28.57 16.37 21.04
N GLU A 50 29.18 17.42 20.48
CA GLU A 50 28.73 17.99 19.21
C GLU A 50 28.80 16.92 18.11
N GLY A 51 27.63 16.48 17.66
CA GLY A 51 27.50 15.58 16.53
C GLY A 51 27.98 16.27 15.26
N LYS A 52 28.59 15.51 14.34
CA LYS A 52 28.92 16.01 13.02
C LYS A 52 27.74 15.78 12.08
N THR A 53 27.27 16.84 11.43
CA THR A 53 26.31 16.70 10.33
C THR A 53 27.03 16.14 9.12
N VAL A 54 26.56 15.01 8.59
CA VAL A 54 27.01 14.46 7.31
C VAL A 54 25.92 14.73 6.29
N VAL A 55 26.24 15.50 5.26
CA VAL A 55 25.38 15.70 4.10
C VAL A 55 25.80 14.69 3.05
N ALA A 56 24.83 13.94 2.51
CA ALA A 56 25.04 13.01 1.43
C ALA A 56 23.96 13.24 0.37
N ASP A 57 24.40 13.37 -0.87
CA ASP A 57 23.52 13.35 -2.04
C ASP A 57 23.33 11.92 -2.51
N GLY A 58 22.17 11.64 -3.08
CA GLY A 58 21.85 10.33 -3.63
C GLY A 58 20.58 10.38 -4.47
N GLN A 59 20.41 9.35 -5.30
CA GLN A 59 19.21 9.16 -6.09
C GLN A 59 18.46 7.93 -5.57
N LEU A 60 17.16 8.08 -5.36
CA LEU A 60 16.29 6.93 -5.13
C LEU A 60 15.96 6.31 -6.47
N GLU A 61 16.30 5.04 -6.63
CA GLU A 61 16.00 4.26 -7.82
C GLU A 61 15.14 3.06 -7.45
N SER A 62 14.34 2.60 -8.42
CA SER A 62 13.59 1.36 -8.25
C SER A 62 14.56 0.18 -8.22
N PRO A 63 14.44 -0.74 -7.25
CA PRO A 63 15.21 -1.99 -7.29
C PRO A 63 14.71 -2.94 -8.40
N TYR A 64 13.54 -2.64 -8.98
CA TYR A 64 12.98 -3.39 -10.10
C TYR A 64 13.35 -2.70 -11.42
N PRO A 65 13.92 -3.44 -12.39
CA PRO A 65 14.28 -2.87 -13.68
C PRO A 65 13.02 -2.41 -14.42
N SER A 66 13.12 -1.31 -15.16
CA SER A 66 12.07 -0.89 -16.07
C SER A 66 11.87 -1.96 -17.14
N LEU A 67 10.69 -2.60 -17.12
CA LEU A 67 10.31 -3.56 -18.14
C LEU A 67 9.80 -2.78 -19.36
N ALA A 68 10.52 -2.87 -20.47
CA ALA A 68 10.00 -2.44 -21.76
C ALA A 68 8.91 -3.43 -22.17
N LEU A 69 7.67 -3.13 -21.83
CA LEU A 69 6.52 -3.89 -22.27
C LEU A 69 6.19 -3.49 -23.71
N SER A 70 6.25 -4.45 -24.61
CA SER A 70 5.74 -4.34 -25.97
C SER A 70 4.78 -5.49 -26.23
N PHE A 71 3.96 -5.36 -27.28
CA PHE A 71 3.19 -6.49 -27.76
C PHE A 71 4.15 -7.57 -28.28
N GLY A 72 4.08 -8.76 -27.69
CA GLY A 72 4.92 -9.90 -28.06
C GLY A 72 4.57 -10.44 -29.45
N GLY A 73 5.51 -11.12 -30.10
CA GLY A 73 5.25 -11.84 -31.36
C GLY A 73 5.46 -11.04 -32.65
N GLY A 74 6.04 -9.84 -32.60
CA GLY A 74 6.26 -9.00 -33.79
C GLY A 74 4.97 -8.49 -34.42
N VAL A 75 3.87 -8.56 -33.66
CA VAL A 75 2.55 -8.11 -34.06
C VAL A 75 2.57 -6.59 -34.23
N SER A 76 2.13 -6.16 -35.40
CA SER A 76 1.96 -4.74 -35.73
C SER A 76 0.47 -4.51 -35.93
N GLY A 77 -0.06 -3.43 -35.35
CA GLY A 77 -1.50 -3.15 -35.39
C GLY A 77 -1.81 -1.77 -34.82
N GLN A 78 -3.03 -1.30 -35.06
CA GLN A 78 -3.50 -0.04 -34.49
C GLN A 78 -3.87 -0.23 -33.02
N VAL A 79 -3.39 0.64 -32.13
CA VAL A 79 -3.86 0.68 -30.74
C VAL A 79 -5.30 1.16 -30.71
N LEU A 80 -6.21 0.29 -30.28
CA LEU A 80 -7.63 0.62 -30.13
C LEU A 80 -7.90 1.32 -28.80
N THR A 81 -7.29 0.84 -27.72
CA THR A 81 -7.49 1.39 -26.38
C THR A 81 -6.27 1.16 -25.49
N ILE A 82 -5.98 2.14 -24.61
CA ILE A 82 -5.02 2.00 -23.51
C ILE A 82 -5.80 2.14 -22.20
N THR A 83 -5.75 1.10 -21.37
CA THR A 83 -6.54 1.02 -20.14
C THR A 83 -5.73 1.48 -18.92
N ALA A 84 -4.42 1.23 -18.92
CA ALA A 84 -3.52 1.63 -17.85
C ALA A 84 -3.01 3.07 -18.01
N LYS A 85 -2.77 3.76 -16.89
CA LYS A 85 -2.21 5.11 -16.85
C LYS A 85 -0.86 5.14 -16.10
N PRO A 86 -0.01 6.14 -16.38
CA PRO A 86 1.22 6.34 -15.63
C PRO A 86 0.94 6.48 -14.13
N GLY A 87 1.63 5.67 -13.31
CA GLY A 87 1.46 5.63 -11.86
C GLY A 87 0.49 4.55 -11.37
N ASP A 88 -0.24 3.87 -12.26
CA ASP A 88 -1.11 2.77 -11.87
C ASP A 88 -0.28 1.55 -11.43
N VAL A 89 -0.78 0.86 -10.40
CA VAL A 89 -0.27 -0.44 -9.98
C VAL A 89 -1.11 -1.52 -10.67
N VAL A 90 -0.48 -2.25 -11.57
CA VAL A 90 -1.13 -3.30 -12.36
C VAL A 90 -0.70 -4.70 -11.91
N ARG A 91 -1.56 -5.69 -12.11
CA ARG A 91 -1.28 -7.10 -11.78
C ARG A 91 -0.91 -7.90 -13.03
N ALA A 92 -0.22 -9.03 -12.83
CA ALA A 92 0.02 -9.97 -13.91
C ALA A 92 -1.30 -10.46 -14.51
N GLY A 93 -1.42 -10.40 -15.84
CA GLY A 93 -2.63 -10.75 -16.58
C GLY A 93 -3.69 -9.65 -16.65
N GLU A 94 -3.43 -8.48 -16.07
CA GLU A 94 -4.29 -7.31 -16.24
C GLU A 94 -4.17 -6.73 -17.66
N LEU A 95 -5.31 -6.34 -18.24
CA LEU A 95 -5.35 -5.76 -19.58
C LEU A 95 -4.79 -4.34 -19.55
N LEU A 96 -3.66 -4.13 -20.23
CA LEU A 96 -3.01 -2.81 -20.30
C LEU A 96 -3.48 -2.01 -21.52
N ALA A 97 -3.69 -2.69 -22.65
CA ALA A 97 -4.10 -2.10 -23.90
C ALA A 97 -4.72 -3.16 -24.83
N GLU A 98 -5.57 -2.71 -25.75
CA GLU A 98 -6.20 -3.50 -26.79
C GLU A 98 -5.68 -3.03 -28.15
N LEU A 99 -5.33 -3.99 -29.00
CA LEU A 99 -4.80 -3.78 -30.35
C LEU A 99 -5.78 -4.36 -31.37
N ASP A 100 -5.90 -3.71 -32.53
CA ASP A 100 -6.59 -4.30 -33.67
C ASP A 100 -5.77 -5.49 -34.16
N ASP A 101 -6.35 -6.68 -34.05
CA ASP A 101 -5.73 -7.95 -34.37
C ASP A 101 -6.23 -8.54 -35.70
N ALA A 102 -7.01 -7.80 -36.50
CA ALA A 102 -7.57 -8.29 -37.76
C ALA A 102 -6.51 -8.84 -38.73
N ASP A 103 -5.30 -8.29 -38.69
CA ASP A 103 -4.17 -8.68 -39.54
C ASP A 103 -3.20 -9.69 -38.87
N LEU A 104 -3.46 -10.09 -37.62
CA LEU A 104 -2.65 -11.09 -36.93
C LEU A 104 -3.03 -12.50 -37.41
N ARG A 105 -2.11 -13.12 -38.14
CA ARG A 105 -2.22 -14.49 -38.66
C ARG A 105 -1.41 -15.48 -37.85
#